data_AF-A0A5S4ERG7-F1
#
_entry.id   AF-A0A5S4ERG7-F1
#
_cell.length_a   1.000
_cell.length_b   1.000
_cell.length_c   1.000
_cell.angle_alpha   90.00
_cell.angle_beta   90.00
_cell.angle_gamma   90.00
#
_symmetry.space_group_name_H-M   'P 1'
#
loop_
_entity.id
_entity.type
_entity.pdbx_description
1 polymer ?
#
loop_
_entity_poly.entity_id
_entity_poly.type
_entity_poly.pdbx_seq_one_letter_code
_entity_poly.pdbx_strand_id
1 'polypeptide(L)' 'MVQCAHCGVNQPVSESVLANGRYYCCAAHLREAQSDGA' A
#
# COMPACT_ATOMS: atom_id res chain seq x y z
N MET A 1 10.58 1.87 -8.11
CA MET A 1 10.24 2.00 -6.68
C MET A 1 8.87 2.66 -6.62
N VAL A 2 7.96 2.13 -5.81
CA VAL A 2 6.61 2.66 -5.63
C VAL A 2 6.44 3.14 -4.19
N GLN A 3 5.60 4.14 -4.03
CA GLN A 3 5.30 4.72 -2.74
C GLN A 3 4.05 4.05 -2.15
N CYS A 4 4.13 3.64 -0.89
CA CYS A 4 2.98 3.16 -0.14
C CYS A 4 1.95 4.29 0.00
N ALA A 5 0.72 4.05 -0.44
CA ALA A 5 -0.36 5.03 -0.38
C ALA A 5 -0.82 5.36 1.06
N HIS A 6 -0.42 4.56 2.05
CA HIS A 6 -0.78 4.75 3.45
C HIS A 6 0.32 5.48 4.25
N CYS A 7 1.55 4.97 4.25
CA CYS A 7 2.65 5.52 5.05
C CYS A 7 3.68 6.34 4.26
N GLY A 8 3.60 6.35 2.92
CA GLY A 8 4.54 7.11 2.08
C GLY A 8 5.92 6.48 1.91
N VAL A 9 6.17 5.27 2.41
CA VAL A 9 7.46 4.59 2.24
C VAL A 9 7.70 4.20 0.78
N ASN A 10 8.93 4.39 0.30
CA ASN A 10 9.33 3.97 -1.04
C ASN A 10 9.95 2.58 -0.99
N GLN A 11 9.45 1.64 -1.79
CA GLN A 11 9.94 0.27 -1.83
C GLN A 11 9.86 -0.33 -3.24
N PRO A 12 10.52 -1.46 -3.53
CA PRO A 12 10.44 -2.08 -4.86
C PRO A 12 9.06 -2.69 -5.12
N VAL A 13 8.64 -2.69 -6.40
CA VAL A 13 7.33 -3.24 -6.80
C VAL A 13 7.22 -4.73 -6.45
N SER A 14 8.31 -5.50 -6.56
CA SER A 14 8.33 -6.92 -6.21
C SER A 14 7.97 -7.22 -4.75
N GLU A 15 8.22 -6.28 -3.83
CA GLU A 15 7.86 -6.40 -2.41
C GLU A 15 6.56 -5.66 -2.07
N SER A 16 5.96 -4.98 -3.04
CA SER A 16 4.76 -4.15 -2.86
C SER A 16 3.48 -4.91 -3.12
N VAL A 17 2.47 -4.60 -2.32
CA VAL A 17 1.11 -5.10 -2.51
C VAL A 17 0.35 -4.10 -3.35
N LEU A 18 -0.05 -4.49 -4.56
CA LEU A 18 -0.95 -3.71 -5.42
C LEU A 18 -2.39 -4.11 -5.13
N ALA A 19 -3.23 -3.14 -4.75
CA ALA A 19 -4.66 -3.35 -4.55
C ALA A 19 -5.45 -2.07 -4.83
N ASN A 20 -6.60 -2.19 -5.50
CA ASN A 20 -7.41 -1.05 -5.95
C ASN A 20 -6.58 0.00 -6.73
N GLY A 21 -5.57 -0.42 -7.50
CA GLY A 21 -4.69 0.48 -8.24
C GLY A 21 -3.71 1.29 -7.37
N ARG A 22 -3.62 1.01 -6.07
CA ARG A 22 -2.69 1.65 -5.13
C ARG A 22 -1.65 0.65 -4.64
N TYR A 23 -0.43 1.15 -4.42
CA TYR A 23 0.67 0.35 -3.89
C TYR A 23 0.76 0.50 -2.37
N TYR A 24 1.06 -0.60 -1.69
CA TYR A 24 1.23 -0.65 -0.25
C TYR A 24 2.48 -1.44 0.12
N CYS A 25 3.15 -1.04 1.19
CA CYS A 25 4.34 -1.73 1.64
C CYS A 25 4.07 -3.08 2.30
N CYS A 26 2.85 -3.27 2.83
CA CYS A 26 2.46 -4.49 3.50
C CYS A 26 0.93 -4.66 3.50
N ALA A 27 0.47 -5.89 3.74
CA ALA A 27 -0.95 -6.21 3.82
C ALA A 27 -1.67 -5.57 5.03
N ALA A 28 -0.92 -5.16 6.06
CA ALA A 28 -1.48 -4.41 7.20
C ALA A 28 -1.94 -3.04 6.75
N HIS A 29 -1.07 -2.24 6.13
CA HIS A 29 -1.43 -0.91 5.60
C HIS A 29 -2.48 -0.97 4.51
N LEU A 30 -2.48 -2.01 3.68
CA LEU A 30 -3.57 -2.24 2.74
C LEU A 30 -4.91 -2.41 3.47
N ARG A 31 -4.96 -3.18 4.55
CA ARG A 31 -6.19 -3.35 5.34
C ARG A 31 -6.62 -2.03 5.98
N GLU A 32 -5.70 -1.30 6.60
CA GLU A 32 -6.01 -0.01 7.23
C GLU A 32 -6.52 1.02 6.20
N ALA A 33 -5.89 1.08 5.03
CA ALA A 33 -6.33 1.96 3.94
C ALA A 33 -7.68 1.57 3.32
N GLN A 34 -8.09 0.30 3.41
CA GLN A 34 -9.43 -0.12 2.99
C GLN A 34 -10.48 0.16 4.06
N SER A 35 -10.10 0.09 5.34
CA SER A 35 -10.99 0.41 6.47
C SER A 35 -11.30 1.90 6.58
N ASP A 36 -10.39 2.78 6.16
CA ASP A 36 -10.59 4.24 6.16
C ASP A 36 -11.60 4.71 5.08
N GLY A 37 -11.98 3.84 4.15
CA GLY A 37 -12.93 4.14 3.07
C GLY A 37 -14.39 3.78 3.35
N ALA A 38 -14.78 3.51 4.60
CA ALA A 38 -16.14 3.13 5.00
C ALA A 38 -17.04 4.34 5.33
#